data_AF-A0A3S4FVN7-F1
#
_entry.id   AF-A0A3S4FVN7-F1
#
_cell.length_a   1.000
_cell.length_b   1.000
_cell.length_c   1.000
_cell.angle_alpha   90.00
_cell.angle_beta   90.00
_cell.angle_gamma   90.00
#
_symmetry.space_group_name_H-M   'P 1'
#
loop_
_entity.id
_entity.type
_entity.pdbx_description
1 polymer ?
#
loop_
_entity_poly.entity_id
_entity_poly.type
_entity_poly.pdbx_seq_one_letter_code
_entity_poly.pdbx_strand_id
1 'polypeptide(L)'
;MARLLAATPAAFHAQDGSGYQFLVEMLTDLNSRNPQVASRLIEPLIRLKRYDDKRQEKMRAALEQLKGLENLSGDLYEKITKALA
;
A
#
# COMPACT_ATOMS: atom_id res chain seq x y z
N MET A 1 -5.29 -18.09 -5.98
CA MET A 1 -3.82 -18.04 -5.78
C MET A 1 -3.32 -16.77 -5.08
N ALA A 2 -4.15 -15.76 -4.78
CA ALA A 2 -3.72 -14.49 -4.18
C ALA A 2 -3.36 -14.52 -2.67
N ARG A 3 -3.60 -15.63 -1.95
CA ARG A 3 -3.48 -15.68 -0.48
C ARG A 3 -2.03 -15.80 0.04
N LEU A 4 -1.05 -16.09 -0.82
CA LEU A 4 0.34 -16.36 -0.42
C LEU A 4 1.31 -15.17 -0.60
N LEU A 5 0.97 -14.18 -1.43
CA LEU A 5 1.90 -13.10 -1.79
C LEU A 5 2.19 -12.13 -0.64
N ALA A 6 1.26 -11.96 0.31
CA ALA A 6 1.43 -11.06 1.45
C ALA A 6 2.08 -11.72 2.68
N ALA A 7 2.32 -13.03 2.67
CA ALA A 7 2.73 -13.77 3.87
C ALA A 7 4.22 -13.60 4.23
N THR A 8 5.05 -13.08 3.32
CA THR A 8 6.48 -12.82 3.59
C THR A 8 6.93 -11.47 3.02
N PRO A 9 7.87 -10.77 3.67
CA PRO A 9 8.42 -9.52 3.12
C PRO A 9 9.02 -9.69 1.72
N ALA A 10 9.62 -10.84 1.42
CA ALA A 10 10.19 -11.13 0.10
C ALA A 10 9.13 -11.18 -1.01
N ALA A 11 7.97 -11.80 -0.73
CA ALA A 11 6.86 -11.85 -1.68
C ALA A 11 6.13 -10.51 -1.80
N PHE A 12 6.00 -9.76 -0.69
CA PHE A 12 5.44 -8.41 -0.74
C PHE A 12 6.31 -7.44 -1.56
N HIS A 13 7.63 -7.55 -1.41
CA HIS A 13 8.63 -6.75 -2.15
C HIS A 13 9.17 -7.46 -3.40
N ALA A 14 8.34 -8.30 -4.02
CA ALA A 14 8.65 -8.96 -5.28
C ALA A 14 9.05 -7.91 -6.33
N GLN A 15 10.09 -8.22 -7.11
CA GLN A 15 10.68 -7.27 -8.05
C GLN A 15 9.70 -6.82 -9.13
N ASP A 16 8.66 -7.60 -9.43
CA ASP A 16 7.60 -7.25 -10.38
C ASP A 16 6.60 -6.22 -9.80
N GLY A 17 6.50 -6.08 -8.48
CA GLY A 17 5.57 -5.18 -7.79
C GLY A 17 4.20 -5.81 -7.51
N SER A 18 4.03 -7.10 -7.77
CA SER A 18 2.76 -7.82 -7.58
C SER A 18 2.22 -7.73 -6.15
N GLY A 19 3.10 -7.73 -5.14
CA GLY A 19 2.73 -7.57 -3.73
C GLY A 19 2.15 -6.18 -3.42
N TYR A 20 2.67 -5.12 -4.05
CA TYR A 20 2.14 -3.76 -3.88
C TYR A 20 0.77 -3.63 -4.50
N GLN A 21 0.58 -4.16 -5.71
CA GLN A 21 -0.70 -4.12 -6.42
C GLN A 21 -1.79 -4.90 -5.65
N PHE A 22 -1.45 -6.08 -5.14
CA PHE A 22 -2.36 -6.85 -4.31
C PHE A 22 -2.80 -6.08 -3.06
N LEU A 23 -1.88 -5.37 -2.40
CA LEU A 23 -2.20 -4.55 -1.24
C LEU A 23 -3.11 -3.37 -1.62
N VAL A 24 -2.90 -2.74 -2.78
CA VAL A 24 -3.74 -1.64 -3.28
C VAL A 24 -5.19 -2.11 -3.48
N GLU A 25 -5.40 -3.27 -4.10
CA GLU A 25 -6.73 -3.86 -4.30
C GLU A 25 -7.42 -4.13 -2.96
N MET A 26 -6.71 -4.74 -2.01
CA MET A 26 -7.23 -5.03 -0.68
C MET A 26 -7.55 -3.75 0.10
N LEU A 27 -6.67 -2.74 0.06
CA LEU A 27 -6.89 -1.48 0.74
C LEU A 27 -8.02 -0.67 0.11
N THR A 28 -8.26 -0.79 -1.19
CA THR A 28 -9.41 -0.15 -1.85
C THR A 28 -10.73 -0.69 -1.30
N ASP A 29 -10.85 -2.01 -1.13
CA ASP A 29 -12.03 -2.64 -0.52
C ASP A 29 -12.18 -2.27 0.96
N LEU A 30 -11.09 -2.34 1.73
CA LEU A 30 -11.09 -2.07 3.15
C LEU A 30 -11.25 -0.59 3.49
N ASN A 31 -10.83 0.31 2.62
CA ASN A 31 -11.01 1.75 2.82
C ASN A 31 -12.49 2.09 3.08
N SER A 32 -13.42 1.45 2.36
CA SER A 32 -14.85 1.65 2.56
C SER A 32 -15.44 0.74 3.64
N ARG A 33 -14.99 -0.52 3.72
CA ARG A 33 -15.58 -1.52 4.62
C ARG A 33 -15.10 -1.43 6.07
N ASN A 34 -13.81 -1.18 6.26
CA ASN A 34 -13.17 -1.09 7.58
C ASN A 34 -11.89 -0.23 7.53
N PRO A 35 -12.02 1.12 7.57
CA PRO A 35 -10.89 2.04 7.49
C PRO A 35 -9.80 1.78 8.54
N GLN A 36 -10.18 1.34 9.73
CA GLN A 36 -9.22 1.08 10.82
C GLN A 36 -8.31 -0.12 10.48
N VAL A 37 -8.85 -1.15 9.86
CA VAL A 37 -8.06 -2.29 9.38
C VAL A 37 -7.20 -1.87 8.18
N ALA A 38 -7.75 -1.08 7.25
CA ALA A 38 -6.98 -0.54 6.12
C ALA A 38 -5.76 0.26 6.61
N SER A 39 -5.95 1.13 7.60
CA SER A 39 -4.90 1.94 8.23
C SER A 39 -3.79 1.09 8.85
N ARG A 40 -4.09 -0.11 9.36
CA ARG A 40 -3.06 -1.03 9.87
C ARG A 40 -2.31 -1.74 8.74
N LEU A 41 -3.00 -2.09 7.66
CA LEU A 41 -2.43 -2.87 6.56
C LEU A 41 -1.57 -2.05 5.59
N ILE A 42 -1.71 -0.72 5.56
CA ILE A 42 -0.87 0.15 4.73
C ILE A 42 0.56 0.35 5.28
N GLU A 43 0.82 -0.02 6.54
CA GLU A 43 2.10 0.17 7.24
C GLU A 43 3.36 -0.29 6.45
N PRO A 44 3.36 -1.43 5.74
CA PRO A 44 4.52 -1.84 4.93
C PRO A 44 4.78 -0.90 3.75
N LEU A 45 3.73 -0.31 3.18
CA LEU A 45 3.81 0.53 1.98
C LEU A 45 4.34 1.94 2.28
N ILE A 46 4.03 2.49 3.45
CA ILE A 46 4.51 3.83 3.86
C ILE A 46 5.98 3.86 4.29
N ARG A 47 6.64 2.69 4.40
CA ARG A 47 8.07 2.57 4.73
C ARG A 47 8.98 2.62 3.50
N LEU A 48 8.50 3.16 2.38
CA LEU A 48 9.19 3.22 1.09
C LEU A 48 10.65 3.71 1.18
N LYS A 49 10.95 4.75 1.96
CA LYS A 49 12.31 5.33 2.11
C LYS A 49 13.37 4.34 2.63
N ARG A 50 12.98 3.14 3.09
CA ARG A 50 13.89 2.08 3.55
C ARG A 50 14.35 1.12 2.44
N TYR A 51 13.81 1.24 1.24
CA TYR A 51 14.06 0.32 0.13
C TYR A 51 14.88 0.99 -0.99
N ASP A 52 15.39 0.20 -1.93
CA ASP A 52 16.08 0.71 -3.11
C ASP A 52 15.15 1.48 -4.05
N ASP A 53 15.74 2.28 -4.96
CA ASP A 53 15.02 3.20 -5.84
C ASP A 53 13.92 2.52 -6.67
N LYS A 54 14.17 1.31 -7.20
CA LYS A 54 13.18 0.58 -8.00
C LYS A 54 11.96 0.18 -7.16
N ARG A 55 12.18 -0.21 -5.91
CA ARG A 55 11.08 -0.52 -4.98
C ARG A 55 10.37 0.76 -4.52
N GLN A 56 11.12 1.83 -4.26
CA GLN A 56 10.54 3.12 -3.90
C GLN A 56 9.59 3.64 -4.98
N GLU A 57 9.97 3.56 -6.24
CA GLU A 57 9.14 3.97 -7.38
C GLU A 57 7.80 3.22 -7.39
N LYS A 58 7.84 1.89 -7.24
CA LYS A 58 6.64 1.04 -7.22
C LYS A 58 5.75 1.28 -6.00
N MET A 59 6.36 1.46 -4.83
CA MET A 59 5.63 1.78 -3.60
C MET A 59 4.99 3.16 -3.68
N ARG A 60 5.69 4.16 -4.25
CA ARG A 60 5.16 5.51 -4.50
C ARG A 60 3.98 5.46 -5.47
N ALA A 61 4.08 4.72 -6.56
CA ALA A 61 2.97 4.54 -7.51
C ALA A 61 1.72 3.95 -6.84
N ALA A 62 1.90 2.91 -6.00
CA ALA A 62 0.81 2.31 -5.23
C ALA A 62 0.17 3.30 -4.23
N LEU A 63 0.99 4.14 -3.55
CA LEU A 63 0.48 5.17 -2.64
C LEU A 63 -0.29 6.28 -3.39
N GLU A 64 0.19 6.72 -4.55
CA GLU A 64 -0.51 7.71 -5.38
C GLU A 64 -1.83 7.15 -5.91
N GLN A 65 -1.88 5.86 -6.27
CA GLN A 65 -3.13 5.21 -6.66
C GLN A 65 -4.15 5.21 -5.51
N LEU A 66 -3.72 4.87 -4.29
CA LEU A 66 -4.59 4.92 -3.11
C LEU A 66 -5.02 6.35 -2.76
N LYS A 67 -4.12 7.33 -2.95
CA LYS A 67 -4.42 8.75 -2.73
C LYS A 67 -5.54 9.25 -3.65
N GLY A 68 -5.64 8.69 -4.86
CA GLY A 68 -6.65 9.02 -5.86
C GLY A 68 -8.04 8.41 -5.63
N LEU A 69 -8.26 7.66 -4.55
CA LEU A 69 -9.58 7.10 -4.24
C LEU A 69 -10.59 8.21 -3.87
N GLU A 70 -11.76 8.20 -4.52
CA GLU A 70 -12.80 9.24 -4.31
C GLU A 70 -13.27 9.36 -2.85
N ASN A 71 -13.39 8.23 -2.15
CA ASN A 71 -13.85 8.16 -0.77
C ASN A 71 -12.73 7.75 0.19
N LEU A 72 -11.52 8.27 -0.01
CA LEU A 72 -10.38 7.96 0.85
C LEU A 72 -10.65 8.37 2.30
N SER A 73 -10.53 7.40 3.21
CA SER A 73 -10.68 7.65 4.64
C SER A 73 -9.60 8.59 5.17
N GLY A 74 -9.94 9.40 6.17
CA GLY A 74 -9.01 10.36 6.78
C GLY A 74 -7.72 9.70 7.29
N ASP A 75 -7.83 8.55 7.96
CA ASP A 75 -6.68 7.78 8.47
C ASP A 75 -5.69 7.40 7.36
N LEU A 76 -6.19 6.95 6.21
CA LEU A 76 -5.34 6.61 5.07
C LEU A 76 -4.77 7.86 4.41
N TYR A 77 -5.58 8.91 4.23
CA TYR A 77 -5.13 10.17 3.67
C TYR A 77 -3.93 10.74 4.43
N GLU A 78 -4.00 10.77 5.76
CA GLU A 78 -2.89 11.25 6.59
C GLU A 78 -1.61 10.44 6.39
N LYS A 79 -1.71 9.10 6.45
CA LYS A 79 -0.55 8.21 6.33
C LYS A 79 0.08 8.30 4.94
N ILE A 80 -0.74 8.31 3.89
CA ILE A 80 -0.29 8.40 2.49
C ILE A 80 0.39 9.75 2.25
N THR A 81 -0.23 10.85 2.69
CA THR A 81 0.33 12.19 2.50
C THR A 81 1.69 12.34 3.21
N LYS A 82 1.81 11.84 4.44
CA LYS A 82 3.09 11.82 5.20
C LYS A 82 4.15 10.96 4.52
N ALA A 83 3.77 9.85 3.89
CA ALA A 83 4.70 8.95 3.21
C ALA A 83 5.21 9.52 1.88
N LEU A 84 4.38 10.28 1.17
CA LEU A 84 4.71 10.85 -0.14
C LEU A 84 5.53 12.15 -0.07
N ALA A 85 5.51 12.84 1.07
CA ALA A 85 6.36 13.99 1.40
C ALA A 85 7.83 13.58 1.60
#